data_AF-A0A533UK69-F1
#
_entry.id   AF-A0A533UK69-F1
#
_cell.length_a   1.000
_cell.length_b   1.000
_cell.length_c   1.000
_cell.angle_alpha   90.00
_cell.angle_beta   90.00
_cell.angle_gamma   90.00
#
_symmetry.space_group_name_H-M   'P 1'
#
loop_
_entity.id
_entity.type
_entity.pdbx_description
1 polymer ?
#
loop_
_entity_poly.entity_id
_entity_poly.type
_entity_poly.pdbx_seq_one_letter_code
_entity_poly.pdbx_strand_id
1 'polypeptide(L)'
;MYFKFRTLSSIVIFTLLITSVYATSNPLQAFATTQTLYGATGGGLSDLYKINPDNGEAIHIDVIKNGDNQIGVSGLGFSGGVLYGAGQTAGSVTASMETIDPSTGAVISLFTTSPKCADISFAPSGTLY
;
A
#
# COMPACT_ATOMS: atom_id res chain seq x y z
N MET A 1 -42.55 56.13 14.03
CA MET A 1 -41.95 54.86 13.57
C MET A 1 -42.18 54.76 12.06
N TYR A 2 -41.13 54.91 11.24
CA TYR A 2 -41.15 54.76 9.76
C TYR A 2 -41.23 53.25 9.37
N PHE A 3 -41.55 52.72 8.17
CA PHE A 3 -41.31 53.07 6.74
C PHE A 3 -42.35 52.31 5.85
N LYS A 4 -43.00 52.96 4.85
CA LYS A 4 -42.80 52.87 3.36
C LYS A 4 -43.24 51.57 2.65
N PHE A 5 -44.25 51.68 1.78
CA PHE A 5 -44.70 50.64 0.83
C PHE A 5 -43.88 50.62 -0.47
N ARG A 6 -43.65 49.43 -1.07
CA ARG A 6 -43.32 49.21 -2.50
C ARG A 6 -43.96 47.91 -3.03
N THR A 7 -44.33 47.93 -4.31
CA THR A 7 -45.22 47.00 -5.03
C THR A 7 -44.51 45.98 -5.96
N LEU A 8 -45.13 44.78 -6.07
CA LEU A 8 -45.32 43.82 -7.18
C LEU A 8 -44.12 43.23 -7.98
N SER A 9 -44.01 41.90 -8.04
CA SER A 9 -44.25 41.04 -9.25
C SER A 9 -43.47 39.71 -9.27
N SER A 10 -44.18 38.64 -9.63
CA SER A 10 -43.72 37.39 -10.27
C SER A 10 -43.16 36.23 -9.42
N ILE A 11 -43.91 35.12 -9.52
CA ILE A 11 -43.58 33.73 -9.17
C ILE A 11 -42.47 33.20 -10.08
N VAL A 12 -41.49 32.48 -9.51
CA VAL A 12 -40.80 31.39 -10.19
C VAL A 12 -40.70 30.22 -9.21
N ILE A 13 -41.42 29.14 -9.51
CA ILE A 13 -41.26 27.83 -8.89
C ILE A 13 -40.07 27.16 -9.57
N PHE A 14 -39.08 26.70 -8.80
CA PHE A 14 -38.07 25.77 -9.30
C PHE A 14 -38.02 24.57 -8.34
N THR A 15 -38.71 23.50 -8.73
CA THR A 15 -38.55 22.18 -8.11
C THR A 15 -37.36 21.51 -8.77
N LEU A 16 -36.25 21.35 -8.05
CA LEU A 16 -35.15 20.50 -8.50
C LEU A 16 -35.25 19.15 -7.79
N LEU A 17 -35.79 18.17 -8.50
CA LEU A 17 -35.83 16.77 -8.10
C LEU A 17 -34.53 16.14 -8.63
N ILE A 18 -33.48 16.04 -7.80
CA ILE A 18 -32.30 15.24 -8.16
C ILE A 18 -32.52 13.83 -7.59
N THR A 19 -33.04 12.93 -8.41
CA THR A 19 -32.85 11.49 -8.19
C THR A 19 -31.37 11.20 -8.37
N SER A 20 -30.65 10.89 -7.29
CA SER A 20 -29.28 10.37 -7.43
C SER A 20 -29.35 9.02 -8.12
N VAL A 21 -28.84 8.95 -9.34
CA VAL A 21 -28.56 7.70 -10.04
C VAL A 21 -27.54 6.94 -9.18
N TYR A 22 -27.90 5.75 -8.70
CA TYR A 22 -26.92 4.80 -8.16
C TYR A 22 -26.01 4.37 -9.30
N ALA A 23 -24.88 5.06 -9.47
CA ALA A 23 -23.81 4.58 -10.32
C ALA A 23 -23.13 3.41 -9.60
N THR A 24 -23.44 2.20 -10.04
CA THR A 24 -22.67 0.99 -9.72
C THR A 24 -21.36 1.04 -10.51
N SER A 25 -20.43 1.89 -10.10
CA SER A 25 -19.03 1.52 -10.24
C SER A 25 -18.63 0.92 -8.89
N ASN A 26 -18.14 -0.32 -8.89
CA ASN A 26 -17.06 -0.60 -7.95
C ASN A 26 -15.92 0.27 -8.49
N PRO A 27 -15.59 1.43 -7.92
CA PRO A 27 -14.24 1.91 -8.14
C PRO A 27 -13.39 0.76 -7.59
N LEU A 28 -12.49 0.21 -8.40
CA LEU A 28 -11.23 -0.23 -7.82
C LEU A 28 -10.83 0.92 -6.92
N GLN A 29 -10.92 0.71 -5.60
CA GLN A 29 -10.74 1.77 -4.64
C GLN A 29 -9.38 2.36 -4.98
N ALA A 30 -9.37 3.56 -5.58
CA ALA A 30 -8.13 4.20 -5.95
C ALA A 30 -7.33 4.24 -4.66
N PHE A 31 -6.17 3.58 -4.65
CA PHE A 31 -5.28 3.64 -3.50
C PHE A 31 -5.08 5.13 -3.22
N ALA A 32 -5.21 5.54 -1.96
CA ALA A 32 -5.04 6.95 -1.64
C ALA A 32 -3.68 7.39 -2.20
N THR A 33 -3.63 8.53 -2.90
CA THR A 33 -2.43 9.02 -3.63
C THR A 33 -1.22 9.30 -2.73
N THR A 34 -1.36 9.09 -1.41
CA THR A 34 -0.32 9.16 -0.39
C THR A 34 0.27 7.79 -0.02
N GLN A 35 -0.26 6.70 -0.57
CA GLN A 35 0.22 5.34 -0.29
C GLN A 35 1.41 5.01 -1.19
N THR A 36 2.46 4.48 -0.58
CA THR A 36 3.60 3.94 -1.32
C THR A 36 3.44 2.44 -1.44
N LEU A 37 3.43 1.94 -2.69
CA LEU A 37 3.37 0.52 -2.98
C LEU A 37 4.79 0.01 -3.27
N TYR A 38 5.16 -1.09 -2.61
CA TYR A 38 6.40 -1.80 -2.85
C TYR A 38 6.09 -3.21 -3.35
N GLY A 39 6.98 -3.73 -4.20
CA GLY A 39 6.94 -5.11 -4.66
C GLY A 39 8.33 -5.73 -4.62
N ALA A 40 8.40 -7.03 -4.45
CA ALA A 40 9.63 -7.81 -4.59
C ALA A 40 9.43 -8.89 -5.65
N THR A 41 10.47 -9.20 -6.42
CA THR A 41 10.46 -10.42 -7.25
C THR A 41 10.56 -11.66 -6.35
N GLY A 42 9.77 -12.68 -6.65
CA GLY A 42 9.70 -13.92 -5.85
C GLY A 42 10.33 -15.12 -6.54
N GLY A 43 10.49 -16.23 -5.80
CA GLY A 43 10.88 -17.54 -6.35
C GLY A 43 12.38 -17.86 -6.30
N GLY A 44 13.18 -17.05 -5.60
CA GLY A 44 14.62 -17.18 -5.51
C GLY A 44 15.22 -15.96 -4.86
N LEU A 45 16.27 -15.40 -5.46
CA LEU A 45 16.78 -14.08 -5.13
C LEU A 45 15.76 -12.99 -5.53
N SER A 46 15.74 -11.89 -4.77
CA SER A 46 14.72 -10.85 -4.92
C SER A 46 15.31 -9.48 -5.24
N ASP A 47 14.60 -8.76 -6.08
CA ASP A 47 14.80 -7.35 -6.42
C ASP A 47 13.63 -6.54 -5.84
N LEU A 48 13.90 -5.32 -5.40
CA LEU A 48 12.92 -4.42 -4.81
C LEU A 48 12.45 -3.39 -5.83
N TYR A 49 11.14 -3.14 -5.87
CA TYR A 49 10.50 -2.17 -6.74
C TYR A 49 9.59 -1.25 -5.97
N LYS A 50 9.53 0.01 -6.41
CA LYS A 50 8.44 0.92 -6.08
C LYS A 50 7.41 0.85 -7.21
N ILE A 51 6.13 0.70 -6.86
CA ILE A 51 5.07 0.57 -7.85
C ILE A 51 4.22 1.84 -7.81
N ASN A 52 3.96 2.42 -8.98
CA ASN A 52 3.03 3.51 -9.12
C ASN A 52 1.58 2.96 -8.97
N PRO A 53 0.83 3.41 -7.95
CA PRO A 53 -0.51 2.89 -7.68
C PRO A 53 -1.54 3.26 -8.75
N ASP A 54 -1.29 4.31 -9.55
CA ASP A 54 -2.25 4.81 -10.54
C ASP A 54 -2.21 4.00 -11.85
N ASN A 55 -1.04 3.47 -12.22
CA ASN A 55 -0.83 2.81 -13.51
C ASN A 55 -0.13 1.44 -13.43
N GLY A 56 0.32 1.01 -12.25
CA GLY A 56 1.03 -0.27 -12.06
C GLY A 56 2.48 -0.29 -12.56
N GLU A 57 3.05 0.84 -12.96
CA GLU A 57 4.44 0.94 -13.38
C GLU A 57 5.39 0.58 -12.22
N ALA A 58 6.25 -0.41 -12.43
CA ALA A 58 7.26 -0.84 -11.47
C ALA A 58 8.60 -0.16 -11.75
N ILE A 59 9.07 0.62 -10.80
CA ILE A 59 10.36 1.31 -10.83
C ILE A 59 11.33 0.50 -9.98
N HIS A 60 12.37 -0.04 -10.60
CA HIS A 60 13.41 -0.80 -9.90
C HIS A 60 14.16 0.09 -8.91
N ILE A 61 14.35 -0.39 -7.69
CA ILE A 61 15.16 0.27 -6.65
C ILE A 61 16.56 -0.34 -6.66
N ASP A 62 16.68 -1.58 -6.21
CA ASP A 62 17.93 -2.35 -6.15
C ASP A 62 17.58 -3.82 -5.80
N VAL A 63 18.58 -4.69 -5.78
CA VAL A 63 18.47 -6.03 -5.21
C VAL A 63 18.22 -5.97 -3.69
N ILE A 64 17.44 -6.92 -3.16
CA ILE A 64 17.31 -7.09 -1.71
C ILE A 64 18.53 -7.84 -1.20
N LYS A 65 19.28 -7.25 -0.26
CA LYS A 65 20.61 -7.74 0.12
C LYS A 65 20.92 -7.64 1.61
N ASN A 66 21.61 -8.66 2.11
CA ASN A 66 22.24 -8.67 3.42
C ASN A 66 23.76 -8.53 3.25
N GLY A 67 24.28 -7.33 3.52
CA GLY A 67 25.63 -6.94 3.11
C GLY A 67 25.74 -6.98 1.58
N ASP A 68 26.74 -7.69 1.06
CA ASP A 68 26.97 -7.85 -0.37
C ASP A 68 26.19 -9.03 -1.00
N ASN A 69 25.48 -9.82 -0.18
CA ASN A 69 24.77 -11.00 -0.65
C ASN A 69 23.31 -10.66 -0.96
N GLN A 70 22.90 -10.85 -2.22
CA GLN A 70 21.49 -10.83 -2.57
C GLN A 70 20.77 -11.99 -1.89
N ILE A 71 19.55 -11.75 -1.44
CA ILE A 71 18.70 -12.72 -0.75
C ILE A 71 17.31 -12.77 -1.39
N GLY A 72 16.56 -13.82 -1.06
CA GLY A 72 15.17 -13.93 -1.42
C GLY A 72 14.25 -13.36 -0.35
N VAL A 73 13.11 -12.83 -0.75
CA VAL A 73 11.99 -12.44 0.10
C VAL A 73 10.70 -12.88 -0.59
N SER A 74 9.85 -13.64 0.11
CA SER A 74 8.60 -14.18 -0.45
C SER A 74 7.36 -13.34 -0.14
N GLY A 75 7.39 -12.55 0.93
CA GLY A 75 6.27 -11.69 1.34
C GLY A 75 6.75 -10.37 1.92
N LEU A 76 5.97 -9.31 1.70
CA LEU A 76 6.26 -7.95 2.16
C LEU A 76 5.13 -7.45 3.06
N GLY A 77 5.50 -6.73 4.12
CA GLY A 77 4.56 -6.04 4.99
C GLY A 77 5.05 -4.64 5.31
N PHE A 78 4.13 -3.67 5.45
CA PHE A 78 4.49 -2.30 5.80
C PHE A 78 3.74 -1.87 7.06
N SER A 79 4.46 -1.39 8.06
CA SER A 79 3.88 -0.94 9.33
C SER A 79 4.74 0.14 9.96
N GLY A 80 4.13 1.22 10.45
CA GLY A 80 4.84 2.29 11.16
C GLY A 80 5.93 2.99 10.35
N GLY A 81 5.85 2.97 9.01
CA GLY A 81 6.90 3.55 8.14
C GLY A 81 8.05 2.60 7.82
N VAL A 82 8.00 1.36 8.31
CA VAL A 82 9.03 0.34 8.11
C VAL A 82 8.52 -0.72 7.15
N LEU A 83 9.35 -1.06 6.16
CA LEU A 83 9.11 -2.18 5.26
C LEU A 83 9.74 -3.44 5.85
N TYR A 84 8.96 -4.51 5.93
CA TYR A 84 9.34 -5.81 6.43
C TYR A 84 9.29 -6.85 5.31
N GLY A 85 10.16 -7.84 5.40
CA GLY A 85 10.22 -8.97 4.46
C GLY A 85 10.24 -10.31 5.18
N ALA A 86 9.49 -11.28 4.66
CA ALA A 86 9.64 -12.69 4.98
C ALA A 86 10.73 -13.29 4.07
N GLY A 87 11.92 -13.46 4.62
CA GLY A 87 13.10 -13.96 3.91
C GLY A 87 12.88 -15.36 3.36
N GLN A 88 13.44 -15.61 2.18
CA GLN A 88 13.33 -16.86 1.46
C GLN A 88 14.74 -17.38 1.14
N THR A 89 15.04 -18.58 1.65
CA THR A 89 16.23 -19.34 1.24
C THR A 89 15.79 -20.64 0.58
N ALA A 90 16.28 -20.88 -0.64
CA ALA A 90 15.99 -22.10 -1.37
C ALA A 90 16.48 -23.34 -0.60
N GLY A 91 15.65 -24.39 -0.53
CA GLY A 91 15.97 -25.62 0.20
C GLY A 91 15.93 -25.53 1.73
N SER A 92 15.73 -24.33 2.31
CA SER A 92 15.62 -24.17 3.76
C SER A 92 14.20 -24.38 4.27
N VAL A 93 14.10 -25.04 5.44
CA VAL A 93 12.89 -25.16 6.25
C VAL A 93 12.68 -23.98 7.21
N THR A 94 13.66 -23.07 7.29
CA THR A 94 13.62 -21.84 8.08
C THR A 94 13.66 -20.60 7.18
N ALA A 95 13.22 -19.47 7.71
CA ALA A 95 13.27 -18.17 7.05
C ALA A 95 13.65 -17.05 8.02
N SER A 96 14.47 -16.11 7.56
CA SER A 96 14.75 -14.90 8.32
C SER A 96 13.62 -13.89 8.16
N MET A 97 13.24 -13.21 9.22
CA MET A 97 12.41 -12.00 9.16
C MET A 97 13.32 -10.78 9.12
N GLU A 98 12.98 -9.83 8.25
CA GLU A 98 13.86 -8.71 7.91
C GLU A 98 13.11 -7.39 7.94
N THR A 99 13.82 -6.31 8.28
CA THR A 99 13.45 -4.96 7.82
C THR A 99 14.26 -4.62 6.59
N ILE A 100 13.64 -3.92 5.64
CA ILE A 100 14.22 -3.55 4.36
C ILE A 100 14.25 -2.02 4.26
N ASP A 101 15.41 -1.44 3.94
CA ASP A 101 15.50 -0.03 3.55
C ASP A 101 14.92 0.14 2.14
N PRO A 102 13.78 0.84 1.99
CA PRO A 102 13.10 0.96 0.70
C PRO A 102 13.83 1.86 -0.30
N SER A 103 14.92 2.52 0.08
CA SER A 103 15.75 3.34 -0.82
C SER A 103 16.95 2.59 -1.40
N THR A 104 17.36 1.48 -0.77
CA THR A 104 18.60 0.76 -1.12
C THR A 104 18.47 -0.76 -1.22
N GLY A 105 17.35 -1.33 -0.77
CA GLY A 105 17.17 -2.79 -0.68
C GLY A 105 18.00 -3.47 0.42
N ALA A 106 18.78 -2.71 1.20
CA ALA A 106 19.58 -3.26 2.29
C ALA A 106 18.69 -3.77 3.42
N VAL A 107 19.02 -4.94 3.98
CA VAL A 107 18.22 -5.56 5.06
C VAL A 107 18.94 -5.61 6.40
N ILE A 108 18.13 -5.64 7.46
CA ILE A 108 18.55 -6.03 8.81
C ILE A 108 17.71 -7.25 9.21
N SER A 109 18.35 -8.36 9.53
CA SER A 109 17.67 -9.55 10.03
C SER A 109 17.24 -9.37 11.50
N LEU A 110 16.00 -9.76 11.80
CA LEU A 110 15.39 -9.63 13.13
C LEU A 110 15.44 -10.97 13.89
N PHE A 111 14.84 -12.01 13.33
CA PHE A 111 14.76 -13.35 13.92
C PHE A 111 14.50 -14.38 12.82
N THR A 112 14.59 -15.67 13.16
CA THR A 112 14.35 -16.78 12.24
C THR A 112 13.06 -17.52 12.62
N THR A 113 12.23 -17.84 11.64
CA THR A 113 11.04 -18.67 11.78
C THR A 113 11.33 -20.13 11.41
N SER A 114 10.66 -21.05 12.12
CA SER A 114 10.57 -22.47 11.77
C SER A 114 9.16 -22.96 12.12
N PRO A 115 8.35 -23.41 11.15
CA PRO A 115 8.66 -23.54 9.73
C PRO A 115 8.84 -22.18 9.04
N LYS A 116 9.39 -22.20 7.83
CA LYS A 116 9.46 -21.03 6.95
C LYS A 116 8.06 -20.45 6.74
N CYS A 117 7.88 -19.18 7.12
CA CYS A 117 6.73 -18.38 6.75
C CYS A 117 6.92 -17.82 5.34
N ALA A 118 5.91 -17.96 4.49
CA ALA A 118 5.96 -17.41 3.13
C ALA A 118 5.53 -15.94 3.08
N ASP A 119 4.68 -15.52 4.00
CA ASP A 119 4.06 -14.21 3.98
C ASP A 119 3.89 -13.64 5.39
N ILE A 120 3.66 -12.33 5.46
CA ILE A 120 3.42 -11.58 6.68
C ILE A 120 2.37 -10.51 6.45
N SER A 121 1.63 -10.17 7.50
CA SER A 121 0.69 -9.05 7.46
C SER A 121 0.67 -8.30 8.79
N PHE A 122 0.20 -7.07 8.76
CA PHE A 122 0.04 -6.26 9.96
C PHE A 122 -1.41 -5.86 10.15
N ALA A 123 -1.93 -6.00 11.37
CA ALA A 123 -3.17 -5.34 11.74
C ALA A 123 -2.98 -3.82 11.84
N PRO A 124 -4.06 -3.01 11.80
CA PRO A 124 -3.98 -1.56 11.99
C PRO A 124 -3.31 -1.12 13.30
N SER A 125 -3.31 -1.99 14.33
CA SER A 125 -2.61 -1.79 15.60
C SER A 125 -1.09 -1.94 15.51
N GLY A 126 -0.56 -2.41 14.37
CA GLY A 126 0.84 -2.76 14.19
C GLY A 126 1.20 -4.18 14.67
N THR A 127 0.23 -4.97 15.10
CA THR A 127 0.45 -6.38 15.43
C THR A 127 0.77 -7.17 14.16
N LEU A 128 1.90 -7.88 14.16
CA LEU A 128 2.33 -8.79 13.09
C LEU A 128 1.57 -10.12 13.16
N TYR A 129 1.12 -10.61 12.01
CA TYR A 129 0.50 -11.91 11.77
C TYR A 129 1.25 -12.67 10.67
#